data_AF-A0A3D4PN93-F1
#
_entry.id   AF-A0A3D4PN93-F1
#
_cell.length_a   1.000
_cell.length_b   1.000
_cell.length_c   1.000
_cell.angle_alpha   90.00
_cell.angle_beta   90.00
_cell.angle_gamma   90.00
#
_symmetry.space_group_name_H-M   'P 1'
#
loop_
_entity.id
_entity.type
_entity.pdbx_description
1 polymer ?
#
loop_
_entity_poly.entity_id
_entity_poly.type
_entity_poly.pdbx_seq_one_letter_code
_entity_poly.pdbx_strand_id
1 'polypeptide(L)'
;MGRNADAIAEGVAIATAAARLMVKNHILVGTIARGGVFDVEEYLEHARSALLAMAAEADQAAEMVTNMRRRARGRHSDPSGTHDYRDRDVRNLRRRAKQSTGVADRLKTIAADSEKLSVLVEEAREAAWADVRGNLDRRLLVEGMRPDQDPDYAAMREARMQALRLVDLQALSADQRARRKREKAG
;
A
#
# COMPACT_ATOMS: atom_id res chain seq x y z
N MET A 1 -28.57 4.01 -11.96
CA MET A 1 -28.00 3.17 -10.89
C MET A 1 -28.22 3.89 -9.56
N GLY A 2 -28.47 3.18 -8.46
CA GLY A 2 -28.84 3.82 -7.19
C GLY A 2 -27.62 4.18 -6.34
N ARG A 3 -27.67 5.28 -5.58
CA ARG A 3 -26.59 5.78 -4.68
C ARG A 3 -25.89 4.73 -3.81
N ASN A 4 -26.55 3.62 -3.48
CA ASN A 4 -25.93 2.55 -2.71
C ASN A 4 -25.01 1.65 -3.55
N ALA A 5 -25.39 1.38 -4.80
CA ALA A 5 -24.58 0.60 -5.72
C ALA A 5 -23.29 1.36 -6.09
N ASP A 6 -23.39 2.67 -6.32
CA ASP A 6 -22.24 3.51 -6.64
C ASP A 6 -21.23 3.52 -5.48
N ALA A 7 -21.70 3.64 -4.24
CA ALA A 7 -20.84 3.58 -3.05
C ALA A 7 -20.18 2.21 -2.85
N ILE A 8 -20.86 1.12 -3.20
CA ILE A 8 -20.27 -0.22 -3.18
C ILE A 8 -19.19 -0.33 -4.26
N ALA A 9 -19.47 0.13 -5.48
CA ALA A 9 -18.50 0.12 -6.56
C ALA A 9 -17.24 0.93 -6.22
N GLU A 10 -17.40 2.11 -5.61
CA GLU A 10 -16.30 2.93 -5.10
C GLU A 10 -15.50 2.20 -4.02
N GLY A 11 -16.17 1.63 -3.01
CA GLY A 11 -15.52 0.86 -1.96
C GLY A 11 -14.73 -0.35 -2.49
N VAL A 12 -15.27 -1.04 -3.49
CA VAL A 12 -14.57 -2.13 -4.18
C VAL A 12 -13.35 -1.61 -4.92
N ALA A 13 -13.46 -0.50 -5.66
CA ALA A 13 -12.33 0.08 -6.38
C ALA A 13 -11.18 0.46 -5.44
N ILE A 14 -11.49 1.10 -4.30
CA ILE A 14 -10.50 1.45 -3.27
C ILE A 14 -9.83 0.19 -2.70
N ALA A 15 -10.62 -0.82 -2.32
CA ALA A 15 -10.09 -2.05 -1.75
C ALA A 15 -9.24 -2.85 -2.76
N THR A 16 -9.65 -2.90 -4.03
CA THR A 16 -8.86 -3.54 -5.10
C THR A 16 -7.56 -2.77 -5.37
N ALA A 17 -7.56 -1.44 -5.30
CA ALA A 17 -6.33 -0.64 -5.40
C ALA A 17 -5.38 -0.94 -4.22
N ALA A 18 -5.89 -1.06 -3.00
CA ALA A 18 -5.11 -1.45 -1.84
C ALA A 18 -4.53 -2.87 -1.98
N ALA A 19 -5.34 -3.84 -2.44
CA ALA A 19 -4.87 -5.20 -2.72
C ALA A 19 -3.75 -5.22 -3.77
N ARG A 20 -3.91 -4.47 -4.86
CA ARG A 20 -2.88 -4.31 -5.90
C ARG A 20 -1.57 -3.75 -5.33
N LEU A 21 -1.65 -2.75 -4.43
CA LEU A 21 -0.47 -2.20 -3.76
C LEU A 21 0.23 -3.24 -2.88
N MET A 22 -0.53 -4.04 -2.13
CA MET A 22 0.03 -5.13 -1.32
C MET A 22 0.75 -6.17 -2.19
N VAL A 23 0.13 -6.60 -3.29
CA VAL A 23 0.72 -7.55 -4.24
C VAL A 23 1.97 -6.97 -4.90
N LYS A 24 1.92 -5.71 -5.35
CA LYS A 24 3.08 -4.99 -5.90
C LYS A 24 4.26 -5.01 -4.93
N ASN A 25 4.03 -4.66 -3.67
CA ASN A 25 5.09 -4.65 -2.65
C ASN A 25 5.65 -6.06 -2.44
N HIS A 26 4.80 -7.09 -2.47
CA HIS A 26 5.24 -8.46 -2.37
C HIS A 26 6.08 -8.90 -3.59
N ILE A 27 5.71 -8.48 -4.80
CA ILE A 27 6.49 -8.70 -6.02
C ILE A 27 7.87 -8.04 -5.91
N LEU A 28 7.94 -6.78 -5.48
CA LEU A 28 9.21 -6.07 -5.30
C LEU A 28 10.13 -6.79 -4.31
N VAL A 29 9.60 -7.17 -3.14
CA VAL A 29 10.40 -7.86 -2.12
C VAL A 29 10.83 -9.25 -2.60
N GLY A 30 9.93 -10.03 -3.19
CA GLY A 30 10.20 -11.37 -3.68
C GLY A 30 11.20 -11.40 -4.84
N THR A 31 11.08 -10.48 -5.80
CA THR A 31 12.00 -10.38 -6.95
C THR A 31 13.41 -9.97 -6.50
N ILE A 32 13.55 -9.05 -5.53
CA ILE A 32 14.85 -8.69 -4.96
C ILE A 32 15.47 -9.88 -4.21
N ALA A 33 14.66 -10.59 -3.39
CA ALA A 33 15.15 -11.71 -2.59
C ALA A 33 15.56 -12.94 -3.43
N ARG A 34 14.93 -13.16 -4.60
CA ARG A 34 15.14 -14.34 -5.46
C ARG A 34 15.95 -14.05 -6.74
N GLY A 35 16.68 -12.94 -6.80
CA GLY A 35 17.52 -12.64 -7.96
C GLY A 35 16.74 -12.42 -9.27
N GLY A 36 15.51 -11.90 -9.20
CA GLY A 36 14.72 -11.51 -10.37
C GLY A 36 13.76 -12.56 -10.94
N VAL A 37 13.61 -13.72 -10.31
CA VAL A 37 12.63 -14.74 -10.76
C VAL A 37 11.22 -14.35 -10.32
N PHE A 38 10.31 -14.23 -11.30
CA PHE A 38 8.89 -13.97 -11.11
C PHE A 38 8.07 -15.22 -11.45
N ASP A 39 7.28 -15.70 -10.49
CA ASP A 39 6.35 -16.82 -10.67
C ASP A 39 4.90 -16.32 -10.53
N VAL A 40 4.14 -16.38 -11.62
CA VAL A 40 2.75 -15.90 -11.68
C VAL A 40 1.87 -16.69 -10.72
N GLU A 41 2.05 -18.00 -10.61
CA GLU A 41 1.19 -18.87 -9.80
C GLU A 41 1.30 -18.55 -8.31
N GLU A 42 2.51 -18.25 -7.84
CA GLU A 42 2.77 -17.78 -6.46
C GLU A 42 1.99 -16.48 -6.17
N TYR A 43 2.08 -15.49 -7.07
CA TYR A 43 1.44 -14.19 -6.85
C TYR A 43 -0.08 -14.20 -7.01
N LEU A 44 -0.66 -15.18 -7.72
CA LEU A 44 -2.11 -15.38 -7.77
C LEU A 44 -2.68 -15.69 -6.38
N GLU A 45 -1.99 -16.54 -5.59
CA GLU A 45 -2.45 -16.88 -4.24
C GLU A 45 -2.27 -15.71 -3.27
N HIS A 46 -1.21 -14.92 -3.44
CA HIS A 46 -1.04 -13.66 -2.70
C HIS A 46 -2.13 -12.64 -3.04
N ALA A 47 -2.51 -12.50 -4.32
CA ALA A 47 -3.62 -11.64 -4.75
C ALA A 47 -4.96 -12.10 -4.17
N ARG A 48 -5.23 -13.41 -4.17
CA ARG A 48 -6.42 -13.99 -3.54
C ARG A 48 -6.45 -13.66 -2.05
N SER A 49 -5.36 -13.94 -1.34
CA SER A 49 -5.22 -13.68 0.09
C SER A 49 -5.41 -12.20 0.43
N ALA A 50 -4.83 -11.31 -0.38
CA ALA A 50 -4.98 -9.86 -0.24
C ALA A 50 -6.44 -9.42 -0.38
N LEU A 51 -7.16 -9.89 -1.40
CA LEU A 51 -8.59 -9.56 -1.59
C LEU A 51 -9.47 -10.13 -0.48
N LEU A 52 -9.18 -11.35 0.00
CA LEU A 52 -9.91 -11.95 1.11
C LEU A 52 -9.67 -11.21 2.43
N ALA A 53 -8.45 -10.72 2.67
CA ALA A 53 -8.15 -9.86 3.81
C ALA A 53 -8.95 -8.55 3.76
N MET A 54 -8.96 -7.86 2.60
CA MET A 54 -9.79 -6.66 2.41
C MET A 54 -11.30 -6.94 2.59
N ALA A 55 -11.77 -8.11 2.14
CA ALA A 55 -13.15 -8.53 2.35
C ALA A 55 -13.47 -8.76 3.83
N ALA A 56 -12.57 -9.41 4.57
CA ALA A 56 -12.73 -9.65 6.00
C ALA A 56 -12.75 -8.33 6.79
N GLU A 57 -11.90 -7.36 6.45
CA GLU A 57 -11.94 -6.01 7.03
C GLU A 57 -13.28 -5.31 6.76
N ALA A 58 -13.81 -5.43 5.54
CA ALA A 58 -15.11 -4.87 5.19
C ALA A 58 -16.26 -5.53 5.97
N ASP A 59 -16.21 -6.85 6.19
CA ASP A 59 -17.17 -7.56 7.05
C ASP A 59 -17.11 -7.08 8.50
N GLN A 60 -15.90 -6.94 9.07
CA GLN A 60 -15.71 -6.41 10.42
C GLN A 60 -16.26 -4.98 10.55
N ALA A 61 -16.03 -4.13 9.54
CA ALA A 61 -16.59 -2.79 9.50
C ALA A 61 -18.14 -2.83 9.47
N ALA A 62 -18.73 -3.74 8.69
CA ALA A 62 -20.19 -3.93 8.64
C ALA A 62 -20.76 -4.35 10.00
N GLU A 63 -20.07 -5.26 10.71
CA GLU A 63 -20.45 -5.73 12.03
C GLU A 63 -20.35 -4.61 13.08
N MET A 64 -19.23 -3.87 13.08
CA MET A 64 -19.02 -2.73 13.96
C MET A 64 -20.15 -1.69 13.80
N VAL A 65 -20.47 -1.32 12.56
CA VAL A 65 -21.56 -0.38 12.26
C VAL A 65 -22.93 -0.94 12.65
N THR A 66 -23.14 -2.25 12.49
CA THR A 66 -24.37 -2.91 12.94
C THR A 66 -24.53 -2.86 14.46
N ASN A 67 -23.44 -3.02 15.21
CA ASN A 67 -23.43 -2.89 16.66
C ASN A 67 -23.68 -1.43 17.10
N MET A 68 -23.08 -0.45 16.42
CA MET A 68 -23.41 0.97 16.64
C MET A 68 -24.90 1.25 16.40
N ARG A 69 -25.47 0.71 15.32
CA ARG A 69 -26.90 0.85 15.00
C ARG A 69 -27.78 0.28 16.11
N ARG A 70 -27.45 -0.89 16.63
CA ARG A 70 -28.19 -1.53 17.74
C ARG A 70 -28.16 -0.65 18.99
N ARG A 71 -27.02 -0.06 19.32
CA ARG A 71 -26.85 0.83 20.48
C ARG A 71 -27.56 2.17 20.34
N ALA A 72 -27.64 2.70 19.13
CA ALA A 72 -28.26 3.99 18.81
C ALA A 72 -29.80 3.94 18.80
N ARG A 73 -30.36 2.78 18.45
CA ARG A 73 -31.82 2.58 18.35
C ARG A 73 -32.52 2.88 19.67
N GLY A 74 -33.58 3.68 19.63
CA GLY A 74 -34.37 4.08 20.80
C GLY A 74 -33.71 5.14 21.69
N ARG A 75 -32.53 5.65 21.32
CA ARG A 75 -31.89 6.79 22.00
C ARG A 75 -32.36 8.10 21.37
N HIS A 76 -33.32 8.74 22.02
CA HIS A 76 -33.90 10.02 21.58
C HIS A 76 -33.22 11.26 22.18
N SER A 77 -32.25 11.08 23.08
CA SER A 77 -31.53 12.18 23.72
C SER A 77 -30.48 12.81 22.80
N ASP A 78 -30.03 14.02 23.13
CA ASP A 78 -29.00 14.72 22.37
C ASP A 78 -27.62 14.04 22.46
N PRO A 79 -26.81 14.06 21.38
CA PRO A 79 -25.45 13.50 21.39
C PRO A 79 -24.50 14.27 22.32
N SER A 80 -23.64 13.54 23.04
CA SER A 80 -22.57 14.10 23.87
C SER A 80 -21.20 14.11 23.15
N GLY A 81 -21.09 13.56 21.94
CA GLY A 81 -19.84 13.55 21.17
C GLY A 81 -19.95 12.97 19.76
N THR A 82 -18.85 13.01 18.99
CA THR A 82 -18.79 12.65 17.55
C THR A 82 -19.20 11.21 17.23
N HIS A 83 -19.03 10.28 18.17
CA HIS A 83 -19.40 8.88 17.99
C HIS A 83 -20.57 8.46 18.89
N ASP A 84 -21.29 9.42 19.45
CA ASP A 84 -22.50 9.17 20.23
C ASP A 84 -23.74 9.14 19.32
N TYR A 85 -23.82 8.08 18.52
CA TYR A 85 -24.91 7.90 17.55
C TYR A 85 -26.28 7.74 18.23
N ARG A 86 -27.29 8.37 17.65
CA ARG A 86 -28.68 8.42 18.16
C ARG A 86 -29.68 7.75 17.22
N ASP A 87 -30.95 7.70 17.62
CA ASP A 87 -31.98 7.03 16.84
C ASP A 87 -32.09 7.60 15.40
N ARG A 88 -31.91 8.92 15.25
CA ARG A 88 -31.86 9.59 13.93
C ARG A 88 -30.78 9.05 12.98
N ASP A 89 -29.70 8.47 13.51
CA ASP A 89 -28.58 7.94 12.73
C ASP A 89 -28.81 6.50 12.27
N VAL A 90 -29.81 5.80 12.82
CA VAL A 90 -30.07 4.37 12.56
C VAL A 90 -30.21 4.07 11.06
N ARG A 91 -30.88 4.95 10.31
CA ARG A 91 -31.04 4.79 8.85
C ARG A 91 -29.71 4.92 8.11
N ASN A 92 -28.85 5.85 8.52
CA ASN A 92 -27.53 6.04 7.94
C ASN A 92 -26.62 4.85 8.25
N LEU A 93 -26.56 4.43 9.52
CA LEU A 93 -25.79 3.27 9.96
C LEU A 93 -26.25 1.99 9.26
N ARG A 94 -27.56 1.80 9.07
CA ARG A 94 -28.08 0.67 8.28
C ARG A 94 -27.57 0.67 6.85
N ARG A 95 -27.52 1.84 6.20
CA ARG A 95 -26.99 1.97 4.83
C ARG A 95 -25.49 1.67 4.80
N ARG A 96 -24.71 2.24 5.72
CA ARG A 96 -23.26 2.00 5.82
C ARG A 96 -22.93 0.52 6.04
N ALA A 97 -23.65 -0.17 6.92
CA ALA A 97 -23.47 -1.61 7.11
C ALA A 97 -23.72 -2.38 5.81
N LYS A 98 -24.79 -2.06 5.07
CA LYS A 98 -25.08 -2.68 3.76
C LYS A 98 -24.00 -2.40 2.71
N GLN A 99 -23.41 -1.20 2.73
CA GLN A 99 -22.32 -0.85 1.82
C GLN A 99 -21.10 -1.72 2.11
N SER A 100 -20.66 -1.79 3.36
CA SER A 100 -19.51 -2.61 3.77
C SER A 100 -19.72 -4.09 3.47
N THR A 101 -20.91 -4.65 3.75
CA THR A 101 -21.24 -6.04 3.35
C THR A 101 -21.19 -6.22 1.83
N GLY A 102 -21.77 -5.30 1.06
CA GLY A 102 -21.75 -5.38 -0.40
C GLY A 102 -20.33 -5.31 -1.00
N VAL A 103 -19.44 -4.52 -0.39
CA VAL A 103 -18.01 -4.48 -0.75
C VAL A 103 -17.36 -5.83 -0.46
N ALA A 104 -17.56 -6.39 0.75
CA ALA A 104 -17.00 -7.69 1.13
C ALA A 104 -17.43 -8.81 0.17
N ASP A 105 -18.72 -8.90 -0.15
CA ASP A 105 -19.26 -9.92 -1.06
C ASP A 105 -18.68 -9.80 -2.47
N ARG A 106 -18.53 -8.56 -2.96
CA ARG A 106 -17.95 -8.32 -4.28
C ARG A 106 -16.46 -8.66 -4.31
N LEU A 107 -15.71 -8.34 -3.26
CA LEU A 107 -14.30 -8.71 -3.15
C LEU A 107 -14.11 -10.22 -3.10
N LYS A 108 -14.95 -10.96 -2.35
CA LYS A 108 -14.96 -12.43 -2.34
C LYS A 108 -15.26 -13.01 -3.72
N THR A 109 -16.19 -12.39 -4.45
CA THR A 109 -16.51 -12.78 -5.84
C THR A 109 -15.31 -12.57 -6.76
N ILE A 110 -14.60 -11.44 -6.65
CA ILE A 110 -13.38 -11.17 -7.42
C ILE A 110 -12.28 -12.17 -7.02
N ALA A 111 -12.12 -12.45 -5.73
CA ALA A 111 -11.12 -13.39 -5.24
C ALA A 111 -11.37 -14.84 -5.69
N ALA A 112 -12.61 -15.19 -6.07
CA ALA A 112 -12.93 -16.50 -6.63
C ALA A 112 -12.71 -16.58 -8.16
N ASP A 113 -12.47 -15.46 -8.83
CA ASP A 113 -12.36 -15.35 -10.28
C ASP A 113 -10.89 -15.29 -10.71
N SER A 114 -10.40 -16.39 -11.30
CA SER A 114 -9.00 -16.53 -11.70
C SER A 114 -8.58 -15.54 -12.79
N GLU A 115 -9.49 -15.15 -13.68
CA GLU A 115 -9.20 -14.18 -14.73
C GLU A 115 -8.97 -12.80 -14.12
N LYS A 116 -9.84 -12.39 -13.18
CA LYS A 116 -9.66 -11.11 -12.46
C LYS A 116 -8.43 -11.10 -11.56
N LEU A 117 -8.10 -12.23 -10.93
CA LEU A 117 -6.86 -12.36 -10.16
C LEU A 117 -5.63 -12.17 -11.06
N SER A 118 -5.65 -12.77 -12.26
CA SER A 118 -4.55 -12.64 -13.23
C SER A 118 -4.38 -11.19 -13.66
N VAL A 119 -5.48 -10.49 -13.98
CA VAL A 119 -5.44 -9.05 -14.30
C VAL A 119 -4.83 -8.24 -13.15
N LEU A 120 -5.26 -8.49 -11.90
CA LEU A 120 -4.73 -7.76 -10.74
C LEU A 120 -3.23 -7.99 -10.54
N VAL A 121 -2.75 -9.23 -10.71
CA VAL A 121 -1.33 -9.58 -10.61
C VAL A 121 -0.51 -8.91 -11.70
N GLU A 122 -0.98 -8.93 -12.95
CA GLU A 122 -0.27 -8.25 -14.06
C GLU A 122 -0.23 -6.73 -13.87
N GLU A 123 -1.34 -6.11 -13.43
CA GLU A 123 -1.34 -4.69 -13.08
C GLU A 123 -0.35 -4.36 -11.94
N ALA A 124 -0.27 -5.23 -10.93
CA ALA A 124 0.66 -5.08 -9.82
C ALA A 124 2.12 -5.26 -10.26
N ARG A 125 2.38 -6.20 -11.17
CA ARG A 125 3.70 -6.46 -11.77
C ARG A 125 4.17 -5.28 -12.61
N GLU A 126 3.31 -4.75 -13.49
CA GLU A 126 3.64 -3.56 -14.29
C GLU A 126 3.98 -2.36 -13.39
N ALA A 127 3.19 -2.15 -12.34
CA ALA A 127 3.46 -1.09 -11.36
C ALA A 127 4.76 -1.32 -10.57
N ALA A 128 5.08 -2.57 -10.22
CA ALA A 128 6.35 -2.90 -9.58
C ALA A 128 7.54 -2.61 -10.52
N TRP A 129 7.45 -2.99 -11.79
CA TRP A 129 8.53 -2.71 -12.75
C TRP A 129 8.69 -1.24 -13.07
N ALA A 130 7.60 -0.47 -13.12
CA ALA A 130 7.65 0.97 -13.24
C ALA A 130 8.44 1.60 -12.08
N ASP A 131 8.21 1.14 -10.84
CA ASP A 131 8.97 1.59 -9.67
C ASP A 131 10.46 1.24 -9.76
N VAL A 132 10.80 0.01 -10.17
CA VAL A 132 12.20 -0.41 -10.33
C VAL A 132 12.90 0.42 -11.39
N ARG A 133 12.30 0.57 -12.58
CA ARG A 133 12.84 1.41 -13.67
C ARG A 133 13.03 2.84 -13.21
N GLY A 134 12.01 3.45 -12.62
CA GLY A 134 12.09 4.83 -12.15
C GLY A 134 13.14 5.04 -11.03
N ASN A 135 13.43 4.02 -10.23
CA ASN A 135 14.54 4.08 -9.26
C ASN A 135 15.91 3.87 -9.93
N LEU A 136 16.00 2.97 -10.90
CA LEU A 136 17.23 2.74 -11.66
C LEU A 136 17.61 3.98 -12.48
N ASP A 137 16.67 4.59 -13.18
CA ASP A 137 16.89 5.80 -13.98
C ASP A 137 17.38 6.95 -13.09
N ARG A 138 16.75 7.15 -11.92
CA ARG A 138 17.19 8.16 -10.94
C ARG A 138 18.60 7.88 -10.42
N ARG A 139 18.93 6.63 -10.11
CA ARG A 139 20.29 6.25 -9.68
C ARG A 139 21.30 6.43 -10.78
N LEU A 140 21.02 5.99 -12.01
CA LEU A 140 21.90 6.18 -13.16
C LEU A 140 22.12 7.65 -13.49
N LEU A 141 21.11 8.50 -13.34
CA LEU A 141 21.26 9.94 -13.51
C LEU A 141 22.15 10.58 -12.44
N VAL A 142 22.18 10.03 -11.22
CA VAL A 142 22.97 10.60 -10.10
C VAL A 142 24.38 10.00 -10.03
N GLU A 143 24.51 8.68 -10.16
CA GLU A 143 25.78 7.95 -10.08
C GLU A 143 26.52 7.90 -11.42
N GLY A 144 25.78 7.95 -12.53
CA GLY A 144 26.32 7.91 -13.89
C GLY A 144 26.56 9.29 -14.51
N MET A 145 26.16 10.38 -13.84
CA MET A 145 26.46 11.74 -14.31
C MET A 145 27.97 11.95 -14.30
N ARG A 146 28.57 11.87 -15.48
CA ARG A 146 29.98 12.20 -15.62
C ARG A 146 30.16 13.72 -15.50
N PRO A 147 31.31 14.21 -15.01
CA PRO A 147 31.60 15.65 -14.89
C PRO A 147 31.33 16.48 -16.15
N ASP A 148 31.49 15.87 -17.33
CA ASP A 148 31.29 16.45 -18.65
C ASP A 148 29.82 16.49 -19.09
N GLN A 149 28.92 15.81 -18.39
CA GLN A 149 27.48 15.71 -18.70
C GLN A 149 26.61 16.59 -17.80
N ASP A 150 27.23 17.27 -16.83
CA ASP A 150 26.57 18.15 -15.88
C ASP A 150 26.99 19.60 -16.16
N PRO A 151 26.08 20.44 -16.73
CA PRO A 151 26.38 21.83 -17.08
C PRO A 151 26.84 22.66 -15.87
N ASP A 152 26.39 22.30 -14.68
CA ASP A 152 26.67 23.00 -13.43
C ASP A 152 27.80 22.33 -12.63
N TYR A 153 28.44 21.28 -13.17
CA TYR A 153 29.47 20.52 -12.45
C TYR A 153 30.58 21.43 -11.94
N ALA A 154 31.14 22.27 -12.82
CA ALA A 154 32.24 23.16 -12.48
C ALA A 154 31.86 24.15 -11.37
N ALA A 155 30.64 24.68 -11.41
CA ALA A 155 30.12 25.62 -10.41
C ALA A 155 29.82 24.94 -9.07
N MET A 156 29.29 23.71 -9.10
CA MET A 156 28.89 22.97 -7.89
C MET A 156 29.98 22.05 -7.34
N ARG A 157 31.11 21.90 -8.03
CA ARG A 157 32.17 20.95 -7.69
C ARG A 157 32.67 21.14 -6.26
N GLU A 158 32.94 22.38 -5.87
CA GLU A 158 33.50 22.69 -4.55
C GLU A 158 32.53 22.30 -3.42
N ALA A 159 31.26 22.67 -3.56
CA ALA A 159 30.20 22.30 -2.62
C ALA A 159 30.01 20.77 -2.53
N ARG A 160 30.05 20.07 -3.67
CA ARG A 160 29.98 18.59 -3.71
C ARG A 160 31.18 17.94 -3.03
N MET A 161 32.40 18.45 -3.24
CA MET A 161 33.60 17.93 -2.56
C MET A 161 33.59 18.20 -1.05
N GLN A 162 33.05 19.34 -0.62
CA GLN A 162 32.82 19.61 0.80
C GLN A 162 31.79 18.65 1.40
N ALA A 163 30.65 18.43 0.73
CA ALA A 163 29.62 17.49 1.17
C ALA A 163 30.17 16.07 1.29
N LEU A 164 30.93 15.59 0.29
CA LEU A 164 31.59 14.29 0.32
C LEU A 164 32.48 14.13 1.55
N ARG A 165 33.29 15.16 1.87
CA ARG A 165 34.23 15.11 2.99
C ARG A 165 33.54 15.20 4.36
N LEU A 166 32.52 16.04 4.48
CA LEU A 166 31.89 16.37 5.76
C LEU A 166 30.75 15.42 6.12
N VAL A 167 30.08 14.84 5.13
CA VAL A 167 28.91 13.98 5.33
C VAL A 167 29.27 12.53 5.00
N ASP A 168 29.59 12.24 3.74
CA ASP A 168 29.68 10.87 3.26
C ASP A 168 30.87 10.11 3.86
N LEU A 169 32.07 10.70 3.86
CA LEU A 169 33.26 10.08 4.46
C LEU A 169 33.16 9.94 5.97
N GLN A 170 32.47 10.87 6.64
CA GLN A 170 32.22 10.77 8.08
C GLN A 170 31.27 9.61 8.38
N ALA A 171 30.16 9.51 7.65
CA ALA A 171 29.19 8.42 7.76
C ALA A 171 29.85 7.05 7.49
N LEU A 172 30.67 6.95 6.44
CA LEU A 172 31.42 5.73 6.12
C LEU A 172 32.39 5.34 7.24
N SER A 173 33.11 6.31 7.82
CA SER A 173 34.03 6.05 8.93
C SER A 173 33.29 5.56 10.18
N ALA A 174 32.06 6.02 10.40
CA ALA A 174 31.22 5.60 11.51
C ALA A 174 30.70 4.17 11.29
N ASP A 175 30.24 3.85 10.08
CA ASP A 175 29.79 2.50 9.72
C ASP A 175 30.92 1.47 9.83
N GLN A 176 32.13 1.80 9.33
CA GLN A 176 33.29 0.93 9.49
C GLN A 176 33.67 0.69 10.96
N ARG A 177 33.59 1.72 11.81
CA ARG A 177 33.82 1.58 13.25
C ARG A 177 32.76 0.69 13.91
N ALA A 178 31.49 0.83 13.52
CA ALA A 178 30.40 0.00 14.01
C ALA A 178 30.55 -1.47 13.60
N ARG A 179 30.92 -1.75 12.34
CA ARG A 179 31.21 -3.12 11.85
C ARG A 179 32.34 -3.78 12.63
N ARG A 180 33.48 -3.09 12.79
CA ARG A 180 34.62 -3.61 13.57
C ARG A 180 34.27 -3.88 15.03
N LYS A 181 33.36 -3.10 15.63
CA LYS A 181 32.89 -3.33 17.01
C LYS A 181 32.02 -4.59 17.11
N ARG A 182 31.18 -4.86 16.10
CA ARG A 182 30.37 -6.09 16.02
C ARG A 182 31.23 -7.33 15.82
N GLU A 183 32.24 -7.25 14.96
CA GLU A 183 33.21 -8.33 14.72
C GLU A 183 34.07 -8.67 15.94
N LYS A 184 34.29 -7.71 16.87
CA LYS A 184 35.00 -7.95 18.13
C LYS A 184 34.10 -8.43 19.27
N ALA A 185 32.78 -8.38 19.09
CA ALA A 185 31.79 -8.71 20.12
C ALA A 185 31.05 -10.04 19.87
N GLY A 186 31.24 -10.64 18.69
CA GLY A 186 30.89 -12.03 18.39
C GLY A 186 32.14 -12.91 18.42
#